data_AF-A0A972TKM7-F1
#
_entry.id   AF-A0A972TKM7-F1
#
_cell.length_a   1.000
_cell.length_b   1.000
_cell.length_c   1.000
_cell.angle_alpha   90.00
_cell.angle_beta   90.00
_cell.angle_gamma   90.00
#
_symmetry.space_group_name_H-M   'P 1'
#
loop_
_entity.id
_entity.type
_entity.pdbx_description
1 polymer ?
#
loop_
_entity_poly.entity_id
_entity_poly.type
_entity_poly.pdbx_seq_one_letter_code
_entity_poly.pdbx_strand_id
1 'polypeptide(L)'
;TMWSTLFEKQSSYYGRSKFESIKNSGANIVVVGCSKCHYQLMSRLPKYYTDYEYEVKYIWQLVAESLIIEPRNDGEIARGELKENANKGN
;
A
#
# COMPACT_ATOMS: atom_id res chain seq x y z
N THR A 1 -20.41 10.51 12.90
CA THR A 1 -19.49 10.77 11.76
C THR A 1 -19.50 12.24 11.40
N MET A 2 -19.24 13.12 12.38
CA MET A 2 -19.54 14.55 12.28
C MET A 2 -18.30 15.40 11.95
N TRP A 3 -17.12 14.98 12.45
CA TRP A 3 -15.86 15.71 12.31
C TRP A 3 -15.28 15.68 10.88
N SER A 4 -15.41 14.55 10.19
CA SER A 4 -14.81 14.34 8.86
C SER A 4 -15.60 14.98 7.71
N THR A 5 -16.85 15.39 7.88
CA THR A 5 -17.64 15.99 6.78
C THR A 5 -17.94 17.47 7.00
N LEU A 6 -18.16 17.91 8.25
CA LEU A 6 -18.51 19.30 8.53
C LEU A 6 -17.31 20.26 8.57
N PHE A 7 -16.11 19.76 8.88
CA PHE A 7 -14.89 20.58 9.00
C PHE A 7 -13.80 20.13 8.03
N GLU A 8 -14.13 20.11 6.72
CA GLU A 8 -13.27 19.51 5.71
C GLU A 8 -11.87 20.13 5.65
N LYS A 9 -11.80 21.45 5.60
CA LYS A 9 -10.55 22.20 5.54
C LYS A 9 -9.68 22.01 6.78
N GLN A 10 -10.26 22.07 7.99
CA GLN A 10 -9.53 21.89 9.24
C GLN A 10 -9.00 20.46 9.37
N SER A 11 -9.84 19.47 9.08
CA SER A 11 -9.45 18.06 9.09
C SER A 11 -8.35 17.75 8.08
N SER A 12 -8.36 18.37 6.89
CA SER A 12 -7.29 18.23 5.90
C SER A 12 -6.01 18.95 6.32
N TYR A 13 -6.11 20.08 7.02
CA TYR A 13 -4.95 20.76 7.60
C TYR A 13 -4.24 19.88 8.63
N TYR A 14 -4.96 19.24 9.55
CA TYR A 14 -4.35 18.28 10.48
C TYR A 14 -3.86 17.00 9.79
N GLY A 15 -4.52 16.59 8.70
CA GLY A 15 -4.11 15.44 7.89
C GLY A 15 -2.83 15.65 7.07
N ARG A 16 -2.35 16.89 6.93
CA ARG A 16 -1.15 17.24 6.16
C ARG A 16 0.11 16.51 6.63
N SER A 17 0.23 16.29 7.95
CA SER A 17 1.40 15.59 8.50
C SER A 17 1.53 14.18 7.95
N LYS A 18 0.40 13.50 7.69
CA LYS A 18 0.39 12.18 7.05
C LYS A 18 0.91 12.24 5.62
N PHE A 19 0.46 13.24 4.85
CA PHE A 19 0.91 13.44 3.48
C PHE A 19 2.41 13.73 3.42
N GLU A 20 2.90 14.64 4.27
CA GLU A 20 4.33 14.94 4.38
C GLU A 20 5.14 13.71 4.78
N SER A 21 4.65 12.89 5.72
CA SER A 21 5.32 11.63 6.09
C SER A 21 5.39 10.64 4.94
N ILE A 22 4.34 10.53 4.12
CA ILE A 22 4.30 9.64 2.93
C ILE A 22 5.29 10.13 1.86
N LYS A 23 5.31 11.45 1.61
CA LYS A 23 6.24 12.06 0.67
C LYS A 23 7.69 11.89 1.10
N ASN A 24 7.99 12.17 2.38
CA ASN A 24 9.34 12.09 2.93
C ASN A 24 9.87 10.66 3.01
N SER A 25 8.98 9.66 3.10
CA SER A 25 9.39 8.25 3.07
C SER A 25 9.66 7.74 1.65
N GLY A 26 9.24 8.46 0.61
CA GLY A 26 9.34 8.00 -0.78
C GLY A 26 8.45 6.78 -1.06
N ALA A 27 7.41 6.54 -0.24
CA ALA A 27 6.53 5.41 -0.43
C ALA A 27 5.64 5.59 -1.65
N ASN A 28 5.62 4.59 -2.54
CA ASN A 28 4.70 4.57 -3.69
C ASN A 28 3.33 3.97 -3.32
N ILE A 29 3.30 3.11 -2.30
CA ILE A 29 2.08 2.42 -1.83
C ILE A 29 1.95 2.65 -0.33
N VAL A 30 0.74 3.05 0.10
CA VAL A 30 0.37 3.25 1.50
C VAL A 30 -0.73 2.26 1.86
N VAL A 31 -0.45 1.42 2.85
CA VAL A 31 -1.37 0.36 3.27
C VAL A 31 -2.07 0.78 4.57
N VAL A 32 -3.39 0.65 4.60
CA VAL A 32 -4.20 1.04 5.76
C VAL A 32 -5.15 -0.06 6.20
N GLY A 33 -5.33 -0.18 7.52
CA GLY A 33 -6.31 -1.08 8.14
C GLY A 33 -7.64 -0.42 8.51
N CYS A 34 -7.76 0.90 8.36
CA CYS A 34 -8.94 1.65 8.80
C CYS A 34 -9.65 2.31 7.61
N SER A 35 -10.95 2.06 7.46
CA SER A 35 -11.80 2.62 6.40
C SER A 35 -11.79 4.16 6.35
N LYS A 36 -11.73 4.82 7.50
CA LYS A 36 -11.65 6.29 7.56
C LYS A 36 -10.29 6.81 7.09
N CYS A 37 -9.20 6.12 7.44
CA CYS A 37 -7.87 6.48 6.97
C CYS A 37 -7.77 6.28 5.45
N HIS A 38 -8.32 5.17 4.95
CA HIS A 38 -8.39 4.90 3.51
C HIS A 38 -9.09 6.03 2.76
N TYR A 39 -10.32 6.38 3.16
CA TYR A 39 -11.06 7.47 2.53
C TYR A 39 -10.34 8.83 2.64
N GLN A 40 -9.74 9.13 3.80
CA GLN A 40 -9.00 10.37 4.00
C GLN A 40 -7.82 10.48 3.03
N LEU A 41 -7.02 9.43 2.91
CA LEU A 41 -5.82 9.42 2.07
C LEU A 41 -6.14 9.33 0.58
N MET A 42 -7.19 8.59 0.20
CA MET A 42 -7.55 8.34 -1.20
C MET A 42 -8.37 9.46 -1.83
N SER A 43 -9.32 10.04 -1.09
CA SER A 43 -10.32 10.95 -1.67
C SER A 43 -10.22 12.38 -1.18
N ARG A 44 -9.64 12.60 0.00
CA ARG A 44 -9.68 13.92 0.65
C ARG A 44 -8.37 14.68 0.57
N LEU A 45 -7.27 14.11 1.05
CA LEU A 45 -5.96 14.77 0.99
C LEU A 45 -5.54 15.13 -0.45
N PRO A 46 -5.80 14.29 -1.48
CA PRO A 46 -5.46 14.64 -2.86
C PRO A 46 -6.18 15.89 -3.40
N LYS A 47 -7.26 16.34 -2.76
CA LYS A 47 -7.92 17.62 -3.12
C LYS A 47 -7.12 18.85 -2.70
N TYR A 48 -6.27 18.71 -1.68
CA TYR A 48 -5.53 19.81 -1.05
C TYR A 48 -4.03 19.75 -1.31
N TYR A 49 -3.48 18.54 -1.44
CA TYR A 49 -2.05 18.27 -1.63
C TYR A 49 -1.90 17.35 -2.83
N THR A 50 -1.27 17.85 -3.89
CA THR A 50 -1.19 17.21 -5.22
C THR A 50 0.25 17.02 -5.70
N ASP A 51 1.21 17.40 -4.86
CA ASP A 51 2.63 17.45 -5.17
C ASP A 51 3.35 16.10 -5.03
N TYR A 52 2.63 15.03 -4.65
CA TYR A 52 3.17 13.69 -4.52
C TYR A 52 2.07 12.65 -4.79
N GLU A 53 2.36 11.69 -5.65
CA GLU A 53 1.44 10.63 -6.06
C GLU A 53 1.75 9.33 -5.29
N TYR A 54 0.71 8.72 -4.73
CA TYR A 54 0.80 7.46 -4.00
C TYR A 54 -0.50 6.67 -4.16
N GLU A 55 -0.37 5.34 -4.18
CA GLU A 55 -1.51 4.43 -4.15
C GLU A 55 -1.90 4.13 -2.71
N VAL A 56 -3.20 4.06 -2.43
CA VAL A 56 -3.72 3.65 -1.12
C VAL A 56 -4.40 2.30 -1.27
N LYS A 57 -3.92 1.29 -0.51
CA LYS A 57 -4.52 -0.04 -0.47
C LYS A 57 -5.04 -0.37 0.92
N TYR A 58 -6.08 -1.18 0.97
CA TYR A 58 -6.40 -1.88 2.20
C TYR A 58 -5.40 -3.00 2.48
N ILE A 59 -5.17 -3.31 3.75
CA ILE A 59 -4.32 -4.45 4.13
C ILE A 59 -4.81 -5.78 3.52
N TRP A 60 -6.13 -6.00 3.46
CA TRP A 60 -6.67 -7.22 2.85
C TRP A 60 -6.46 -7.27 1.34
N GLN A 61 -6.44 -6.11 0.67
CA GLN A 61 -6.19 -6.04 -0.77
C GLN A 61 -4.74 -6.44 -1.05
N LEU A 62 -3.80 -5.91 -0.27
CA LEU A 62 -2.39 -6.31 -0.36
C LEU A 62 -2.23 -7.81 -0.15
N VAL A 63 -2.87 -8.37 0.87
CA VAL A 63 -2.81 -9.81 1.16
C VAL A 63 -3.40 -10.61 -0.01
N ALA A 64 -4.56 -10.22 -0.53
CA ALA A 64 -5.20 -10.90 -1.64
C ALA A 64 -4.33 -10.87 -2.92
N GLU A 65 -3.76 -9.72 -3.26
CA GLU A 65 -2.85 -9.58 -4.41
C GLU A 65 -1.55 -10.38 -4.22
N SER A 66 -1.06 -10.51 -2.99
CA SER A 66 0.15 -11.30 -2.68
C SER A 66 -0.09 -12.81 -2.77
N LEU A 67 -1.35 -13.26 -2.72
CA LEU A 67 -1.72 -14.67 -2.83
C LEU A 67 -1.93 -15.12 -4.28
N ILE A 68 -1.92 -14.19 -5.24
CA ILE A 68 -1.99 -14.52 -6.67
C ILE A 68 -0.61 -15.04 -7.10
N ILE A 69 -0.46 -16.36 -7.09
CA ILE A 69 0.74 -17.05 -7.57
C ILE A 69 0.51 -17.38 -9.04
N GLU A 70 1.30 -16.79 -9.94
CA GLU A 70 1.35 -17.25 -11.32
C GLU A 70 1.89 -18.69 -11.35
N PRO A 71 1.35 -19.58 -12.22
CA PRO A 71 1.92 -20.90 -12.38
C PRO A 71 3.38 -20.75 -12.79
N ARG A 72 4.27 -21.25 -11.91
CA ARG A 72 5.71 -21.21 -12.09
C ARG A 72 6.04 -21.84 -13.45
N ASN A 73 6.75 -21.11 -14.30
CA ASN A 73 7.21 -21.64 -15.59
C ASN A 73 8.07 -22.89 -15.33
N ASP A 74 7.91 -23.94 -16.13
CA ASP A 74 8.65 -25.21 -16.04
C ASP A 74 10.17 -24.99 -15.86
N GLY A 75 10.74 -23.95 -16.50
CA GLY A 75 12.15 -23.58 -16.36
C GLY A 75 12.54 -23.06 -14.96
N GLU A 76 11.62 -22.39 -14.26
CA GLU A 76 11.82 -21.96 -12.89
C GLU A 76 11.63 -23.11 -11.90
N ILE A 77 10.69 -24.03 -12.15
CA ILE A 77 10.52 -25.25 -11.33
C ILE A 77 11.81 -26.06 -11.34
N ALA A 78 12.37 -26.32 -12.54
CA ALA A 78 13.64 -27.02 -12.69
C ALA A 78 14.79 -26.34 -11.94
N ARG A 79 14.89 -25.00 -11.98
CA ARG A 79 15.89 -24.25 -11.18
C ARG A 79 15.65 -24.35 -9.67
N GLY A 80 14.39 -24.44 -9.23
CA GLY A 80 14.03 -24.65 -7.84
C GLY A 80 14.48 -26.02 -7.35
N GLU A 81 14.14 -27.06 -8.10
CA GLU A 81 14.52 -28.45 -7.80
C GLU A 81 16.05 -28.62 -7.80
N LEU A 82 16.75 -28.02 -8.76
CA LEU A 82 18.23 -28.04 -8.79
C LEU A 82 18.84 -27.37 -7.55
N LYS A 83 18.27 -26.23 -7.11
CA LYS A 83 18.72 -25.54 -5.88
C LYS A 83 18.40 -26.34 -4.62
N GLU A 84 17.24 -27.00 -4.57
CA GLU A 84 16.85 -27.83 -3.44
C GLU A 84 17.72 -29.09 -3.34
N ASN A 85 18.01 -29.74 -4.47
CA ASN A 85 18.87 -30.91 -4.53
C ASN A 85 20.34 -30.58 -4.23
N ALA A 86 20.83 -29.40 -4.61
CA ALA A 86 22.16 -28.93 -4.25
C ALA A 86 22.31 -28.65 -2.74
N ASN A 87 21.24 -28.20 -2.08
CA ASN A 87 21.26 -27.89 -0.64
C ASN A 87 21.10 -29.14 0.26
N LYS A 88 20.62 -30.26 -0.28
CA LYS A 88 20.54 -31.56 0.42
C LYS A 88 21.86 -32.36 0.37
N GLY A 89 22.89 -31.84 -0.32
CA GLY A 89 24.20 -32.46 -0.49
C GLY A 89 25.34 -31.85 0.34
N ASN A 90 25.04 -30.94 1.26
CA ASN A 90 25.95 -30.38 2.28
C ASN A 90 25.35 -30.62 3.67
#